data_AF-A0A1S3W2P6-F1
#
_entry.id   AF-A0A1S3W2P6-F1
#
_cell.length_a   1.000
_cell.length_b   1.000
_cell.length_c   1.000
_cell.angle_alpha   90.00
_cell.angle_beta   90.00
_cell.angle_gamma   90.00
#
_symmetry.space_group_name_H-M   'P 1'
#
loop_
_entity.id
_entity.type
_entity.pdbx_description
1 polymer ?
#
loop_
_entity_poly.entity_id
_entity_poly.type
_entity_poly.pdbx_seq_one_letter_code
_entity_poly.pdbx_strand_id
1 'polypeptide(L)'
;MGRGQGQRNAPMAGLTALSAAVGVLLASLLLLRQEDVGQGADASMAETGVLLKLREDFRSQNKSVFILGATGETGKVLLKEILDQSLFSRVTIIGRRKLTFSEEAYKNVIQEVVDFEKLDDYASAFQGHDVGFCCLGTTRSKAGAEGFVRVDRDYVFKSAEMAKAGGCKHFNLLSSKGADKSSSFLYLQVKGEVESKVEELNFDRYTIFRPGVLLCDREESRPAEWLTRKFFGSLPESWASGHSVPVVSLVRAMLNNTVKPSDQKKELLDNKAIHNLGRARGSSAQGHTEKGA
;
A
#
# COMPACT_ATOMS: atom_id res chain seq x y z
N MET A 1 12.08 75.33 58.06
CA MET A 1 12.38 75.53 56.63
C MET A 1 12.34 74.16 55.96
N GLY A 2 11.40 73.73 55.13
CA GLY A 2 10.33 74.40 54.40
C GLY A 2 10.46 74.10 52.90
N ARG A 3 9.67 73.12 52.38
CA ARG A 3 9.21 72.92 50.98
C ARG A 3 10.33 72.73 49.91
N GLY A 4 10.17 72.04 48.79
CA GLY A 4 9.06 71.37 48.13
C GLY A 4 9.48 70.95 46.70
N GLN A 5 8.83 69.90 46.20
CA GLN A 5 8.44 69.57 44.81
C GLN A 5 9.39 69.83 43.62
N GLY A 6 9.48 68.79 42.77
CA GLY A 6 9.92 68.88 41.38
C GLY A 6 9.52 67.63 40.57
N GLN A 7 8.23 67.54 40.23
CA GLN A 7 7.65 66.60 39.26
C GLN A 7 8.28 66.77 37.86
N ARG A 8 8.59 65.65 37.18
CA ARG A 8 8.55 65.57 35.71
C ARG A 8 7.88 64.25 35.30
N ASN A 9 6.67 64.37 34.76
CA ASN A 9 6.00 63.32 34.00
C ASN A 9 6.65 63.20 32.61
N ALA A 10 6.84 61.97 32.14
CA ALA A 10 7.00 61.63 30.73
C ALA A 10 5.92 60.59 30.36
N PRO A 11 5.25 60.69 29.21
CA PRO A 11 4.21 59.75 28.82
C PRO A 11 4.83 58.49 28.18
N MET A 12 4.54 57.31 28.72
CA MET A 12 4.82 56.03 28.06
C MET A 12 3.72 55.74 27.03
N ALA A 13 3.94 56.21 25.80
CA ALA A 13 3.28 55.68 24.62
C ALA A 13 4.06 54.44 24.17
N GLY A 14 3.51 53.24 24.40
CA GLY A 14 4.21 52.02 23.99
C GLY A 14 3.63 50.72 24.53
N LEU A 15 2.32 50.49 24.39
CA LEU A 15 1.76 49.16 24.66
C LEU A 15 0.64 48.72 23.69
N THR A 16 0.26 49.54 22.71
CA THR A 16 -0.86 49.24 21.80
C THR A 16 -0.45 48.65 20.45
N ALA A 17 0.84 48.70 20.07
CA ALA A 17 1.30 48.23 18.76
C ALA A 17 1.61 46.72 18.70
N LEU A 18 1.94 46.08 19.83
CA LEU A 18 2.35 44.67 19.85
C LEU A 18 1.17 43.68 19.81
N SER A 19 0.01 44.05 20.34
CA SER A 19 -1.19 43.20 20.36
C SER A 19 -1.85 43.08 18.98
N ALA A 20 -1.82 44.15 18.19
CA ALA A 20 -2.37 44.16 16.84
C ALA A 20 -1.59 43.25 15.88
N ALA A 21 -0.25 43.25 15.96
CA ALA A 21 0.60 42.44 15.07
C ALA A 21 0.45 40.93 15.29
N VAL A 22 0.30 40.49 16.56
CA VAL A 22 0.09 39.07 16.90
C VAL A 22 -1.31 38.59 16.49
N GLY A 23 -2.32 39.44 16.66
CA GLY A 23 -3.69 39.14 16.22
C GLY A 23 -3.82 38.99 14.71
N VAL A 24 -3.15 39.85 13.93
CA VAL A 24 -3.12 39.74 12.46
C VAL A 24 -2.39 38.46 12.02
N LEU A 25 -1.26 38.10 12.65
CA LEU A 25 -0.54 36.87 12.30
C LEU A 25 -1.36 35.60 12.58
N LEU A 26 -2.05 35.55 13.73
CA LEU A 26 -2.94 34.45 14.09
C LEU A 26 -4.17 34.37 13.17
N ALA A 27 -4.78 35.51 12.82
CA ALA A 27 -5.88 35.58 11.88
C ALA A 27 -5.45 35.17 10.47
N SER A 28 -4.28 35.60 10.01
CA SER A 28 -3.69 35.15 8.73
C SER A 28 -3.38 33.65 8.74
N LEU A 29 -2.84 33.10 9.84
CA LEU A 29 -2.65 31.65 9.98
C LEU A 29 -3.98 30.88 10.02
N LEU A 30 -5.03 31.43 10.65
CA LEU A 30 -6.36 30.82 10.68
C LEU A 30 -7.06 30.90 9.32
N LEU A 31 -6.90 32.00 8.58
CA LEU A 31 -7.43 32.18 7.23
C LEU A 31 -6.70 31.29 6.22
N LEU A 32 -5.36 31.23 6.27
CA LEU A 32 -4.57 30.29 5.47
C LEU A 32 -4.95 28.84 5.78
N ARG A 33 -5.23 28.52 7.05
CA ARG A 33 -5.69 27.19 7.46
C ARG A 33 -7.14 26.90 7.04
N GLN A 34 -8.00 27.92 6.93
CA GLN A 34 -9.37 27.75 6.40
C GLN A 34 -9.37 27.60 4.87
N GLU A 35 -8.50 28.31 4.16
CA GLU A 35 -8.33 28.16 2.69
C GLU A 35 -7.74 26.79 2.31
N ASP A 36 -6.74 26.28 3.05
CA ASP A 36 -6.17 24.94 2.85
C ASP A 36 -7.20 23.81 3.13
N VAL A 37 -8.07 24.00 4.13
CA VAL A 37 -9.11 23.00 4.47
C VAL A 37 -10.24 22.99 3.43
N GLY A 38 -10.61 24.14 2.87
CA GLY A 38 -11.62 24.24 1.82
C GLY A 38 -11.16 23.66 0.48
N GLN A 39 -9.94 24.00 0.03
CA GLN A 39 -9.41 23.48 -1.24
C GLN A 39 -9.02 21.99 -1.17
N GLY A 40 -8.50 21.54 -0.01
CA GLY A 40 -8.15 20.13 0.20
C GLY A 40 -9.36 19.21 0.26
N ALA A 41 -10.49 19.67 0.82
CA ALA A 41 -11.72 18.89 0.90
C ALA A 41 -12.39 18.70 -0.47
N ASP A 42 -12.50 19.76 -1.27
CA ASP A 42 -13.12 19.70 -2.60
C ASP A 42 -12.29 18.85 -3.58
N ALA A 43 -10.96 18.96 -3.54
CA ALA A 43 -10.06 18.12 -4.34
C ALA A 43 -10.16 16.64 -3.93
N SER A 44 -10.23 16.35 -2.63
CA SER A 44 -10.40 14.98 -2.10
C SER A 44 -11.76 14.37 -2.50
N MET A 45 -12.83 15.16 -2.50
CA MET A 45 -14.16 14.70 -2.91
C MET A 45 -14.23 14.45 -4.41
N ALA A 46 -13.60 15.31 -5.22
CA ALA A 46 -13.49 15.09 -6.67
C ALA A 46 -12.66 13.83 -7.00
N GLU A 47 -11.52 13.63 -6.33
CA GLU A 47 -10.68 12.43 -6.51
C GLU A 47 -11.43 11.14 -6.11
N THR A 48 -12.25 11.21 -5.06
CA THR A 48 -13.11 10.09 -4.63
C THR A 48 -14.17 9.75 -5.68
N GLY A 49 -14.84 10.77 -6.26
CA GLY A 49 -15.83 10.57 -7.32
C GLY A 49 -15.24 9.93 -8.57
N VAL A 50 -14.05 10.38 -8.99
CA VAL A 50 -13.32 9.79 -10.12
C VAL A 50 -12.96 8.33 -9.86
N LEU A 51 -12.47 7.99 -8.67
CA LEU A 51 -12.09 6.62 -8.32
C LEU A 51 -13.30 5.67 -8.30
N LEU A 52 -14.47 6.13 -7.83
CA LEU A 52 -15.70 5.34 -7.87
C LEU A 52 -16.09 5.01 -9.30
N LYS A 53 -16.03 5.99 -10.20
CA LYS A 53 -16.32 5.79 -11.62
C LYS A 53 -15.35 4.80 -12.26
N LEU A 54 -14.05 4.93 -11.99
CA LEU A 54 -13.05 3.96 -12.47
C LEU A 54 -13.33 2.54 -11.99
N ARG A 55 -13.78 2.36 -10.75
CA ARG A 55 -14.14 1.02 -10.23
C ARG A 55 -15.40 0.46 -10.88
N GLU A 56 -16.40 1.29 -11.18
CA GLU A 56 -17.57 0.88 -11.96
C GLU A 56 -17.18 0.44 -13.37
N ASP A 57 -16.37 1.25 -14.05
CA ASP A 57 -15.90 0.96 -15.40
C ASP A 57 -14.97 -0.25 -15.44
N PHE A 58 -14.21 -0.51 -14.36
CA PHE A 58 -13.41 -1.73 -14.24
C PHE A 58 -14.29 -2.97 -14.05
N ARG A 59 -15.32 -2.89 -13.21
CA ARG A 59 -16.26 -4.01 -12.98
C ARG A 59 -17.01 -4.41 -14.25
N SER A 60 -17.40 -3.46 -15.09
CA SER A 60 -18.09 -3.74 -16.35
C SER A 60 -17.22 -4.49 -17.37
N GLN A 61 -15.90 -4.47 -17.22
CA GLN A 61 -14.96 -5.23 -18.06
C GLN A 61 -14.89 -6.73 -17.68
N ASN A 62 -15.56 -7.14 -16.61
CA ASN A 62 -15.70 -8.54 -16.19
C ASN A 62 -14.37 -9.28 -16.02
N LYS A 63 -13.35 -8.57 -15.50
CA LYS A 63 -11.97 -9.05 -15.40
C LYS A 63 -11.82 -10.15 -14.36
N SER A 64 -10.88 -11.05 -14.61
CA SER A 64 -10.49 -12.14 -13.72
C SER A 64 -9.11 -11.90 -13.09
N VAL A 65 -8.91 -12.44 -11.87
CA VAL A 65 -7.68 -12.26 -11.09
C VAL A 65 -7.19 -13.56 -10.48
N PHE A 66 -5.87 -13.73 -10.42
CA PHE A 66 -5.24 -14.68 -9.51
C PHE A 66 -4.36 -13.98 -8.44
N ILE A 67 -4.25 -14.61 -7.27
CA ILE A 67 -3.41 -14.15 -6.16
C ILE A 67 -2.48 -15.28 -5.71
N LEU A 68 -1.18 -15.03 -5.75
CA LEU A 68 -0.16 -15.85 -5.10
C LEU A 68 0.14 -15.29 -3.72
N GLY A 69 0.23 -16.16 -2.71
CA GLY A 69 0.53 -15.74 -1.34
C GLY A 69 -0.67 -15.20 -0.56
N ALA A 70 -1.89 -15.61 -0.92
CA ALA A 70 -3.14 -15.24 -0.22
C ALA A 70 -3.15 -15.63 1.27
N THR A 71 -2.30 -16.58 1.70
CA THR A 71 -2.17 -16.96 3.12
C THR A 71 -1.28 -16.01 3.92
N GLY A 72 -0.52 -15.13 3.27
CA GLY A 72 0.34 -14.15 3.93
C GLY A 72 -0.44 -12.90 4.34
N GLU A 73 0.12 -12.10 5.24
CA GLU A 73 -0.57 -10.92 5.80
C GLU A 73 -1.10 -9.95 4.75
N THR A 74 -0.26 -9.59 3.76
CA THR A 74 -0.71 -8.73 2.65
C THR A 74 -1.71 -9.44 1.74
N GLY A 75 -1.50 -10.73 1.47
CA GLY A 75 -2.40 -11.51 0.61
C GLY A 75 -3.80 -11.70 1.20
N LYS A 76 -3.91 -11.89 2.52
CA LYS A 76 -5.19 -11.97 3.24
C LYS A 76 -5.99 -10.69 3.09
N VAL A 77 -5.35 -9.54 3.36
CA VAL A 77 -5.99 -8.22 3.25
C VAL A 77 -6.35 -7.91 1.80
N LEU A 78 -5.48 -8.26 0.84
CA LEU A 78 -5.76 -8.10 -0.59
C LEU A 78 -6.97 -8.91 -1.03
N LEU A 79 -7.04 -10.19 -0.67
CA LEU A 79 -8.18 -11.05 -1.00
C LEU A 79 -9.47 -10.47 -0.41
N LYS A 80 -9.45 -10.08 0.87
CA LYS A 80 -10.61 -9.48 1.53
C LYS A 80 -11.09 -8.22 0.79
N GLU A 81 -10.20 -7.28 0.53
CA GLU A 81 -10.55 -6.02 -0.14
C GLU A 81 -11.04 -6.23 -1.59
N ILE A 82 -10.50 -7.22 -2.30
CA ILE A 82 -11.00 -7.61 -3.63
C ILE A 82 -12.45 -8.09 -3.57
N LEU A 83 -12.78 -8.93 -2.58
CA LEU A 83 -14.13 -9.47 -2.38
C LEU A 83 -15.09 -8.39 -1.91
N ASP A 84 -14.70 -7.59 -0.92
CA ASP A 84 -15.51 -6.48 -0.39
C ASP A 84 -15.91 -5.48 -1.48
N GLN A 85 -15.00 -5.21 -2.42
CA GLN A 85 -15.22 -4.24 -3.50
C GLN A 85 -15.81 -4.87 -4.78
N SER A 86 -15.94 -6.19 -4.84
CA SER A 86 -16.42 -6.94 -6.03
C SER A 86 -15.74 -6.51 -7.33
N LEU A 87 -14.43 -6.25 -7.30
CA LEU A 87 -13.70 -5.67 -8.45
C LEU A 87 -13.54 -6.65 -9.61
N PHE A 88 -13.51 -7.95 -9.31
CA PHE A 88 -13.27 -9.01 -10.28
C PHE A 88 -14.44 -9.99 -10.30
N SER A 89 -14.74 -10.50 -11.49
CA SER A 89 -15.80 -11.48 -11.72
C SER A 89 -15.41 -12.90 -11.31
N ARG A 90 -14.10 -13.18 -11.36
CA ARG A 90 -13.50 -14.46 -10.99
C ARG A 90 -12.23 -14.22 -10.20
N VAL A 91 -12.18 -14.78 -8.99
CA VAL A 91 -11.03 -14.67 -8.08
C VAL A 91 -10.47 -16.07 -7.83
N THR A 92 -9.19 -16.24 -8.17
CA THR A 92 -8.45 -17.49 -7.96
C THR A 92 -7.30 -17.25 -6.99
N ILE A 93 -7.10 -18.14 -6.02
CA ILE A 93 -5.88 -18.17 -5.23
C ILE A 93 -5.03 -19.35 -5.66
N ILE A 94 -3.74 -19.10 -5.89
CA ILE A 94 -2.78 -20.14 -6.28
C ILE A 94 -1.78 -20.26 -5.14
N GLY A 95 -1.64 -21.46 -4.58
CA GLY A 95 -0.77 -21.66 -3.43
C GLY A 95 -0.53 -23.12 -3.08
N ARG A 96 0.35 -23.35 -2.10
CA ARG A 96 0.80 -24.71 -1.73
C ARG A 96 -0.16 -25.48 -0.82
N ARG A 97 -1.29 -24.89 -0.43
CA ARG A 97 -2.26 -25.51 0.48
C ARG A 97 -3.63 -24.90 0.31
N LYS A 98 -4.67 -25.72 0.55
CA LYS A 98 -6.06 -25.28 0.60
C LYS A 98 -6.30 -24.43 1.84
N LEU A 99 -7.09 -23.37 1.71
CA LEU A 99 -7.58 -22.52 2.78
C LEU A 99 -9.01 -22.89 3.15
N THR A 100 -9.28 -22.84 4.45
CA THR A 100 -10.64 -22.95 4.98
C THR A 100 -11.16 -21.55 5.25
N PHE A 101 -12.29 -21.20 4.65
CA PHE A 101 -12.99 -19.96 4.90
C PHE A 101 -14.34 -20.27 5.56
N SER A 102 -14.68 -19.53 6.62
CA SER A 102 -15.98 -19.64 7.29
C SER A 102 -17.02 -18.67 6.73
N GLU A 103 -16.57 -17.60 6.08
CA GLU A 103 -17.43 -16.52 5.58
C GLU A 103 -17.99 -16.82 4.18
N GLU A 104 -19.26 -16.48 3.96
CA GLU A 104 -19.99 -16.71 2.71
C GLU A 104 -19.31 -16.06 1.49
N ALA A 105 -18.73 -14.87 1.69
CA ALA A 105 -18.08 -14.09 0.63
C ALA A 105 -16.92 -14.84 -0.07
N TYR A 106 -16.33 -15.83 0.61
CA TYR A 106 -15.19 -16.60 0.09
C TYR A 106 -15.60 -17.89 -0.62
N LYS A 107 -16.88 -18.28 -0.61
CA LYS A 107 -17.32 -19.54 -1.21
C LYS A 107 -17.06 -19.64 -2.71
N ASN A 108 -17.06 -18.50 -3.40
CA ASN A 108 -16.83 -18.42 -4.84
C ASN A 108 -15.34 -18.26 -5.20
N VAL A 109 -14.44 -18.24 -4.21
CA VAL A 109 -13.00 -18.17 -4.45
C VAL A 109 -12.50 -19.53 -4.92
N ILE A 110 -11.96 -19.57 -6.14
CA ILE A 110 -11.34 -20.76 -6.72
C ILE A 110 -9.98 -20.94 -6.04
N GLN A 111 -9.66 -22.17 -5.62
CA GLN A 111 -8.38 -22.47 -4.97
C GLN A 111 -7.61 -23.51 -5.79
N GLU A 112 -6.50 -23.09 -6.38
CA GLU A 112 -5.56 -23.95 -7.08
C GLU A 112 -4.42 -24.32 -6.13
N VAL A 113 -4.38 -25.58 -5.74
CA VAL A 113 -3.33 -26.12 -4.88
C VAL A 113 -2.22 -26.69 -5.76
N VAL A 114 -1.05 -26.05 -5.72
CA VAL A 114 0.08 -26.36 -6.60
C VAL A 114 1.33 -26.76 -5.81
N ASP A 115 2.19 -27.54 -6.44
CA ASP A 115 3.56 -27.75 -5.98
C ASP A 115 4.50 -26.76 -6.68
N PHE A 116 5.08 -25.84 -5.93
CA PHE A 116 5.99 -24.83 -6.48
C PHE A 116 7.32 -25.42 -6.96
N GLU A 117 7.72 -26.60 -6.48
CA GLU A 117 8.92 -27.28 -6.98
C GLU A 117 8.69 -27.90 -8.37
N LYS A 118 7.42 -28.11 -8.75
CA LYS A 118 7.00 -28.71 -10.03
C LYS A 118 5.93 -27.87 -10.73
N LEU A 119 6.09 -26.55 -10.71
CA LEU A 119 5.04 -25.63 -11.13
C LEU A 119 4.61 -25.80 -12.61
N ASP A 120 5.50 -26.35 -13.45
CA ASP A 120 5.20 -26.71 -14.85
C ASP A 120 4.02 -27.68 -14.97
N ASP A 121 3.86 -28.62 -14.02
CA ASP A 121 2.75 -29.59 -14.00
C ASP A 121 1.40 -28.91 -13.71
N TYR A 122 1.42 -27.65 -13.30
CA TYR A 122 0.25 -26.87 -12.87
C TYR A 122 0.01 -25.64 -13.76
N ALA A 123 0.51 -25.64 -15.00
CA ALA A 123 0.35 -24.51 -15.93
C ALA A 123 -1.12 -24.09 -16.12
N SER A 124 -2.08 -25.02 -16.04
CA SER A 124 -3.51 -24.74 -16.14
C SER A 124 -4.03 -23.79 -15.06
N ALA A 125 -3.43 -23.78 -13.86
CA ALA A 125 -3.83 -22.89 -12.77
C ALA A 125 -3.65 -21.40 -13.12
N PHE A 126 -2.74 -21.10 -14.06
CA PHE A 126 -2.40 -19.74 -14.49
C PHE A 126 -3.15 -19.29 -15.75
N GLN A 127 -3.98 -20.14 -16.36
CA GLN A 127 -4.63 -19.85 -17.65
C GLN A 127 -5.87 -18.95 -17.52
N GLY A 128 -5.98 -17.99 -18.44
CA GLY A 128 -7.19 -17.20 -18.66
C GLY A 128 -7.48 -16.15 -17.58
N HIS A 129 -6.48 -15.75 -16.79
CA HIS A 129 -6.61 -14.65 -15.84
C HIS A 129 -6.13 -13.34 -16.47
N ASP A 130 -6.87 -12.24 -16.31
CA ASP A 130 -6.46 -10.94 -16.84
C ASP A 130 -5.37 -10.28 -15.99
N VAL A 131 -5.51 -10.39 -14.66
CA VAL A 131 -4.66 -9.72 -13.66
C VAL A 131 -4.05 -10.74 -12.70
N GLY A 132 -2.78 -10.56 -12.36
CA GLY A 132 -2.08 -11.38 -11.36
C GLY A 132 -1.48 -10.52 -10.25
N PHE A 133 -1.65 -10.96 -8.99
CA PHE A 133 -0.95 -10.38 -7.84
C PHE A 133 -0.02 -11.41 -7.21
N CYS A 134 1.27 -11.07 -7.10
CA CYS A 134 2.26 -11.88 -6.41
C CYS A 134 2.64 -11.26 -5.07
N CYS A 135 2.09 -11.81 -4.00
CA CYS A 135 2.38 -11.48 -2.61
C CYS A 135 3.23 -12.56 -1.92
N LEU A 136 3.91 -13.41 -2.69
CA LEU A 136 4.83 -14.41 -2.15
C LEU A 136 6.03 -13.75 -1.49
N GLY A 137 6.47 -14.35 -0.39
CA GLY A 137 7.71 -13.99 0.28
C GLY A 137 7.91 -14.83 1.52
N THR A 138 9.17 -15.13 1.82
CA THR A 138 9.61 -15.75 3.06
C THR A 138 10.66 -14.89 3.73
N THR A 139 11.16 -15.34 4.87
CA THR A 139 12.29 -14.71 5.55
C THR A 139 13.45 -15.69 5.62
N ARG A 140 14.67 -15.17 5.58
CA ARG A 140 15.88 -15.97 5.82
C ARG A 140 15.83 -16.71 7.16
N SER A 141 15.19 -16.14 8.18
CA SER A 141 15.00 -16.79 9.48
C SER A 141 14.13 -18.04 9.42
N LYS A 142 13.18 -18.12 8.47
CA LYS A 142 12.26 -19.26 8.33
C LYS A 142 12.74 -20.30 7.33
N ALA A 143 13.37 -19.85 6.24
CA ALA A 143 13.70 -20.70 5.09
C ALA A 143 15.20 -20.86 4.84
N GLY A 144 16.07 -20.24 5.65
CA GLY A 144 17.48 -20.13 5.34
C GLY A 144 17.75 -19.21 4.15
N ALA A 145 19.01 -19.10 3.73
CA ALA A 145 19.40 -18.25 2.60
C ALA A 145 18.92 -18.85 1.26
N GLU A 146 19.15 -20.14 1.05
CA GLU A 146 18.76 -20.85 -0.18
C GLU A 146 17.24 -20.90 -0.33
N GLY A 147 16.50 -21.27 0.73
CA GLY A 147 15.04 -21.28 0.69
C GLY A 147 14.44 -19.88 0.50
N PHE A 148 15.11 -18.83 0.98
CA PHE A 148 14.71 -17.45 0.67
C PHE A 148 14.87 -17.13 -0.81
N VAL A 149 16.02 -17.44 -1.42
CA VAL A 149 16.22 -17.26 -2.86
C VAL A 149 15.21 -18.09 -3.66
N ARG A 150 14.99 -19.35 -3.27
CA ARG A 150 14.04 -20.26 -3.93
C ARG A 150 12.64 -19.68 -3.95
N VAL A 151 12.15 -19.16 -2.83
CA VAL A 151 10.79 -18.62 -2.73
C VAL A 151 10.68 -17.23 -3.35
N ASP A 152 11.53 -16.28 -2.96
CA ASP A 152 11.37 -14.87 -3.30
C ASP A 152 11.84 -14.53 -4.72
N ARG A 153 12.62 -15.41 -5.35
CA ARG A 153 13.04 -15.28 -6.75
C ARG A 153 12.50 -16.40 -7.63
N ASP A 154 12.85 -17.65 -7.36
CA ASP A 154 12.60 -18.72 -8.34
C ASP A 154 11.10 -18.99 -8.50
N TYR A 155 10.36 -19.16 -7.39
CA TYR A 155 8.91 -19.38 -7.45
C TYR A 155 8.15 -18.19 -8.00
N VAL A 156 8.56 -16.97 -7.62
CA VAL A 156 7.96 -15.73 -8.12
C VAL A 156 8.16 -15.62 -9.63
N PHE A 157 9.40 -15.79 -10.10
CA PHE A 157 9.71 -15.69 -11.53
C PHE A 157 9.00 -16.78 -12.33
N LYS A 158 9.06 -18.04 -11.88
CA LYS A 158 8.38 -19.15 -12.56
C LYS A 158 6.87 -18.95 -12.62
N SER A 159 6.26 -18.42 -11.55
CA SER A 159 4.83 -18.09 -11.55
C SER A 159 4.50 -16.96 -12.52
N ALA A 160 5.39 -15.97 -12.68
CA ALA A 160 5.22 -14.90 -13.66
C ALA A 160 5.34 -15.44 -15.09
N GLU A 161 6.28 -16.35 -15.36
CA GLU A 161 6.38 -17.03 -16.66
C GLU A 161 5.08 -17.77 -17.00
N MET A 162 4.57 -18.56 -16.04
CA MET A 162 3.30 -19.28 -16.19
C MET A 162 2.12 -18.34 -16.42
N ALA A 163 2.06 -17.23 -15.68
CA ALA A 163 1.03 -16.22 -15.86
C ALA A 163 1.08 -15.59 -17.26
N LYS A 164 2.28 -15.20 -17.75
CA LYS A 164 2.44 -14.61 -19.07
C LYS A 164 2.02 -15.61 -20.16
N ALA A 165 2.47 -16.85 -20.07
CA ALA A 165 2.09 -17.93 -20.99
C ALA A 165 0.57 -18.23 -20.94
N GLY A 166 -0.04 -18.12 -19.76
CA GLY A 166 -1.47 -18.28 -19.52
C GLY A 166 -2.35 -17.11 -20.00
N GLY A 167 -1.75 -16.06 -20.56
CA GLY A 167 -2.46 -14.91 -21.13
C GLY A 167 -2.65 -13.73 -20.17
N CYS A 168 -2.02 -13.74 -18.99
CA CYS A 168 -2.08 -12.63 -18.05
C CYS A 168 -1.52 -11.34 -18.66
N LYS A 169 -2.29 -10.27 -18.52
CA LYS A 169 -2.03 -8.96 -19.13
C LYS A 169 -1.37 -8.01 -18.16
N HIS A 170 -1.86 -8.01 -16.91
CA HIS A 170 -1.36 -7.13 -15.86
C HIS A 170 -0.79 -7.94 -14.71
N PHE A 171 0.54 -7.94 -14.55
CA PHE A 171 1.20 -8.59 -13.41
C PHE A 171 1.64 -7.56 -12.37
N ASN A 172 1.29 -7.83 -11.11
CA ASN A 172 1.57 -6.96 -9.97
C ASN A 172 2.52 -7.70 -9.02
N LEU A 173 3.72 -7.15 -8.81
CA LEU A 173 4.72 -7.73 -7.91
C LEU A 173 4.85 -6.92 -6.62
N LEU A 174 4.65 -7.60 -5.48
CA LEU A 174 5.00 -7.05 -4.18
C LEU A 174 6.50 -7.25 -3.91
N SER A 175 7.25 -6.16 -4.01
CA SER A 175 8.68 -6.10 -3.72
C SER A 175 8.95 -5.38 -2.39
N SER A 176 10.01 -4.58 -2.30
CA SER A 176 10.42 -3.85 -1.10
C SER A 176 11.18 -2.57 -1.43
N LYS A 177 11.08 -1.58 -0.53
CA LYS A 177 11.90 -0.36 -0.56
C LYS A 177 13.39 -0.75 -0.56
N GLY A 178 14.13 -0.20 -1.51
CA GLY A 178 15.57 -0.43 -1.66
C GLY A 178 15.93 -1.70 -2.42
N ALA A 179 14.98 -2.41 -3.04
CA ALA A 179 15.28 -3.53 -3.92
C ALA A 179 16.26 -3.10 -5.02
N ASP A 180 17.36 -3.83 -5.13
CA ASP A 180 18.48 -3.50 -6.01
C ASP A 180 19.30 -4.76 -6.26
N LYS A 181 19.35 -5.21 -7.52
CA LYS A 181 20.07 -6.43 -7.92
C LYS A 181 21.58 -6.36 -7.67
N SER A 182 22.13 -5.16 -7.48
CA SER A 182 23.55 -4.93 -7.17
C SER A 182 23.84 -4.81 -5.67
N SER A 183 22.82 -4.92 -4.82
CA SER A 183 22.98 -4.82 -3.36
C SER A 183 23.85 -5.95 -2.81
N SER A 184 24.70 -5.63 -1.82
CA SER A 184 25.41 -6.64 -1.01
C SER A 184 24.51 -7.32 0.02
N PHE A 185 23.30 -6.79 0.27
CA PHE A 185 22.35 -7.40 1.19
C PHE A 185 21.41 -8.35 0.43
N LEU A 186 21.54 -9.66 0.68
CA LEU A 186 20.81 -10.73 0.01
C LEU A 186 19.31 -10.45 -0.18
N TYR A 187 18.64 -9.89 0.83
CA TYR A 187 17.21 -9.56 0.74
C TYR A 187 16.89 -8.57 -0.39
N LEU A 188 17.63 -7.45 -0.46
CA LEU A 188 17.42 -6.41 -1.47
C LEU A 188 17.92 -6.85 -2.84
N GLN A 189 19.00 -7.63 -2.86
CA GLN A 189 19.57 -8.24 -4.06
C GLN A 189 18.56 -9.17 -4.75
N VAL A 190 17.98 -10.12 -4.00
CA VAL A 190 16.97 -11.06 -4.51
C VAL A 190 15.72 -10.35 -5.00
N LYS A 191 15.24 -9.34 -4.25
CA LYS A 191 14.08 -8.54 -4.66
C LYS A 191 14.36 -7.73 -5.94
N GLY A 192 15.54 -7.13 -6.08
CA GLY A 192 15.91 -6.42 -7.32
C GLY A 192 16.16 -7.36 -8.51
N GLU A 193 16.71 -8.55 -8.27
CA GLU A 193 16.93 -9.57 -9.30
C GLU A 193 15.60 -10.05 -9.88
N VAL A 194 14.62 -10.41 -9.04
CA VAL A 194 13.33 -10.89 -9.52
C VAL A 194 12.51 -9.79 -10.21
N GLU A 195 12.61 -8.53 -9.76
CA GLU A 195 12.00 -7.41 -10.49
C GLU A 195 12.54 -7.30 -11.91
N SER A 196 13.86 -7.43 -12.09
CA SER A 196 14.49 -7.36 -13.40
C SER A 196 14.09 -8.55 -14.28
N LYS A 197 14.07 -9.77 -13.72
CA LYS A 197 13.67 -10.97 -14.47
C LYS A 197 12.21 -10.91 -14.93
N VAL A 198 11.30 -10.47 -14.07
CA VAL A 198 9.87 -10.35 -14.43
C VAL A 198 9.63 -9.25 -15.46
N GLU A 199 10.41 -8.17 -15.43
CA GLU A 199 10.38 -7.12 -16.46
C GLU A 199 10.69 -7.67 -17.86
N GLU A 200 11.64 -8.60 -17.97
CA GLU A 200 12.02 -9.24 -19.25
C GLU A 200 10.87 -10.06 -19.88
N LEU A 201 9.87 -10.47 -19.09
CA LEU A 201 8.68 -11.17 -19.61
C LEU A 201 7.72 -10.27 -20.39
N ASN A 202 7.93 -8.95 -20.35
CA ASN A 202 7.21 -7.97 -21.16
C ASN A 202 5.68 -8.12 -21.06
N PHE A 203 5.13 -8.14 -19.84
CA PHE A 203 3.69 -8.01 -19.64
C PHE A 203 3.14 -6.75 -20.31
N ASP A 204 1.87 -6.79 -20.69
CA ASP A 204 1.19 -5.65 -21.31
C ASP A 204 1.17 -4.48 -20.30
N ARG A 205 1.04 -4.81 -19.01
CA ARG A 205 1.30 -3.93 -17.87
C ARG A 205 2.02 -4.69 -16.75
N TYR A 206 3.10 -4.14 -16.22
CA TYR A 206 3.85 -4.68 -15.09
C TYR A 206 3.97 -3.62 -14.00
N THR A 207 3.39 -3.88 -12.83
CA THR A 207 3.44 -2.95 -11.69
C THR A 207 4.26 -3.53 -10.55
N ILE A 208 5.22 -2.76 -10.06
CA ILE A 208 6.08 -3.10 -8.92
C ILE A 208 5.73 -2.20 -7.74
N PHE A 209 5.43 -2.81 -6.60
CA PHE A 209 5.23 -2.09 -5.34
C PHE A 209 6.46 -2.26 -4.46
N ARG A 210 7.12 -1.15 -4.09
CA ARG A 210 8.28 -1.13 -3.19
C ARG A 210 7.91 -0.47 -1.84
N PRO A 211 7.11 -1.13 -0.99
CA PRO A 211 6.75 -0.60 0.31
C PRO A 211 7.95 -0.57 1.26
N GLY A 212 7.89 0.34 2.23
CA GLY A 212 8.73 0.27 3.43
C GLY A 212 8.34 -0.90 4.33
N VAL A 213 8.71 -0.83 5.60
CA VAL A 213 8.34 -1.80 6.62
C VAL A 213 6.81 -1.87 6.72
N LEU A 214 6.26 -3.06 6.48
CA LEU A 214 4.83 -3.30 6.62
C LEU A 214 4.45 -3.27 8.09
N LEU A 215 3.53 -2.36 8.44
CA LEU A 215 2.89 -2.33 9.74
C LEU A 215 1.65 -3.22 9.69
N CYS A 216 1.68 -4.29 10.46
CA CYS A 216 0.56 -5.22 10.59
C CYS A 216 0.54 -5.77 12.02
N ASP A 217 -0.66 -5.96 12.55
CA ASP A 217 -0.86 -6.66 13.81
C ASP A 217 -0.73 -8.17 13.55
N ARG A 218 0.52 -8.62 13.40
CA ARG A 218 0.84 -10.04 13.21
C ARG A 218 0.82 -10.79 14.54
N GLU A 219 0.42 -12.06 14.50
CA GLU A 219 0.73 -13.02 15.58
C GLU A 219 2.24 -13.26 15.72
N GLU A 220 2.99 -13.22 14.60
CA GLU A 220 4.44 -13.37 14.58
C GLU A 220 5.13 -12.03 14.26
N SER A 221 5.67 -11.38 15.29
CA SER A 221 6.52 -10.20 15.10
C SER A 221 7.83 -10.58 14.40
N ARG A 222 8.22 -9.83 13.36
CA ARG A 222 9.60 -9.94 12.85
C ARG A 222 10.53 -9.36 13.92
N PRO A 223 11.71 -9.95 14.20
CA PRO A 223 12.67 -9.37 15.16
C PRO A 223 13.04 -7.92 14.81
N ALA A 224 13.14 -7.61 13.52
CA ALA A 224 13.35 -6.24 13.04
C ALA A 224 12.12 -5.35 13.29
N GLU A 225 10.89 -5.85 13.17
CA GLU A 225 9.66 -5.07 13.38
C GLU A 225 9.44 -4.70 14.85
N TRP A 226 9.84 -5.55 15.79
CA TRP A 226 9.83 -5.19 17.22
C TRP A 226 10.87 -4.11 17.53
N LEU A 227 12.10 -4.27 17.03
CA LEU A 227 13.17 -3.30 17.23
C LEU A 227 12.81 -1.96 16.56
N THR A 228 12.27 -1.99 15.34
CA THR A 228 11.78 -0.80 14.63
C THR A 228 10.58 -0.18 15.35
N ARG A 229 9.57 -0.92 15.82
CA ARG A 229 8.42 -0.33 16.55
C ARG A 229 8.86 0.34 17.85
N LYS A 230 9.81 -0.25 18.60
CA LYS A 230 10.30 0.30 19.88
C LYS A 230 11.22 1.52 19.69
N PHE A 231 12.04 1.53 18.65
CA PHE A 231 12.93 2.66 18.34
C PHE A 231 12.26 3.79 17.52
N PHE A 232 11.24 3.48 16.71
CA PHE A 232 10.59 4.46 15.84
C PHE A 232 9.29 5.03 16.43
N GLY A 233 8.77 4.47 17.53
CA GLY A 233 7.62 5.04 18.24
C GLY A 233 7.89 6.42 18.87
N SER A 234 9.16 6.83 18.98
CA SER A 234 9.60 8.14 19.48
C SER A 234 10.01 9.12 18.38
N LEU A 235 9.90 8.76 17.10
CA LEU A 235 10.26 9.62 15.96
C LEU A 235 9.02 10.34 15.37
N PRO A 236 9.21 11.50 14.70
CA PRO A 236 8.11 12.21 14.06
C PRO A 236 7.38 11.34 13.03
N GLU A 237 6.05 11.50 12.94
CA GLU A 237 5.16 10.73 12.04
C GLU A 237 5.58 10.84 10.55
N SER A 238 6.15 11.98 10.16
CA SER A 238 6.73 12.21 8.83
C SER A 238 7.94 11.32 8.51
N TRP A 239 8.70 10.91 9.53
CA TRP A 239 9.85 10.01 9.39
C TRP A 239 9.42 8.54 9.37
N ALA A 240 8.42 8.18 10.18
CA ALA A 240 7.82 6.85 10.22
C ALA A 240 7.12 6.50 8.90
N SER A 241 6.36 7.43 8.32
CA SER A 241 5.70 7.26 7.01
C SER A 241 6.69 7.16 5.84
N GLY A 242 7.92 7.69 5.98
CA GLY A 242 9.00 7.50 5.00
C GLY A 242 9.58 6.08 4.97
N HIS A 243 9.44 5.32 6.06
CA HIS A 243 10.09 4.01 6.25
C HIS A 243 9.13 2.85 6.45
N SER A 244 7.84 3.12 6.66
CA SER A 244 6.81 2.13 6.91
C SER A 244 5.52 2.43 6.18
N VAL A 245 4.66 1.43 6.04
CA VAL A 245 3.32 1.56 5.47
C VAL A 245 2.36 0.54 6.10
N PRO A 246 1.13 0.95 6.50
CA PRO A 246 0.10 0.00 6.89
C PRO A 246 -0.25 -0.95 5.73
N VAL A 247 -0.42 -2.25 6.02
CA VAL A 247 -0.78 -3.24 4.98
C VAL A 247 -2.06 -2.86 4.24
N VAL A 248 -3.05 -2.31 4.95
CA VAL A 248 -4.30 -1.84 4.34
C VAL A 248 -4.07 -0.71 3.33
N SER A 249 -3.19 0.25 3.66
CA SER A 249 -2.83 1.34 2.75
C SER A 249 -2.12 0.83 1.49
N LEU A 250 -1.22 -0.16 1.64
CA LEU A 250 -0.58 -0.83 0.51
C LEU A 250 -1.61 -1.51 -0.39
N VAL A 251 -2.51 -2.31 0.18
CA VAL A 251 -3.53 -3.03 -0.59
C VAL A 251 -4.45 -2.05 -1.32
N ARG A 252 -4.88 -0.97 -0.66
CA ARG A 252 -5.65 0.09 -1.31
C ARG A 252 -4.90 0.70 -2.49
N ALA A 253 -3.61 0.99 -2.34
CA ALA A 253 -2.80 1.48 -3.44
C ALA A 253 -2.73 0.48 -4.59
N MET A 254 -2.58 -0.81 -4.30
CA MET A 254 -2.56 -1.88 -5.31
C MET A 254 -3.87 -1.91 -6.13
N LEU A 255 -5.02 -1.87 -5.44
CA LEU A 255 -6.33 -1.91 -6.10
C LEU A 255 -6.65 -0.60 -6.83
N ASN A 256 -6.32 0.55 -6.23
CA ASN A 256 -6.50 1.86 -6.86
C ASN A 256 -5.62 2.01 -8.11
N ASN A 257 -4.41 1.44 -8.13
CA ASN A 257 -3.57 1.42 -9.34
C ASN A 257 -4.17 0.54 -10.44
N THR A 258 -4.74 -0.60 -10.05
CA THR A 258 -5.26 -1.61 -10.99
C THR A 258 -6.45 -1.09 -11.78
N VAL A 259 -7.35 -0.33 -11.14
CA VAL A 259 -8.52 0.25 -11.83
C VAL A 259 -8.21 1.50 -12.63
N LYS A 260 -7.02 2.11 -12.44
CA LYS A 260 -6.58 3.24 -13.24
C LYS A 260 -6.08 2.74 -14.61
N PRO A 261 -6.59 3.29 -15.73
CA PRO A 261 -6.00 3.09 -17.04
C PRO A 261 -4.53 3.54 -17.01
N SER A 262 -3.68 2.80 -17.70
CA SER A 262 -2.26 3.15 -17.82
C SER A 262 -1.75 2.67 -19.17
N ASP A 263 -1.07 3.58 -19.87
CA ASP A 263 -0.38 3.28 -21.12
C ASP A 263 1.08 2.85 -20.87
N GLN A 264 1.52 2.87 -19.59
CA GLN A 264 2.86 2.47 -19.22
C GLN A 264 2.96 0.94 -19.13
N LYS A 265 3.88 0.36 -19.91
CA LYS A 265 4.21 -1.08 -19.79
C LYS A 265 4.77 -1.44 -18.42
N LYS A 266 5.49 -0.52 -17.77
CA LYS A 266 6.09 -0.71 -16.44
C LYS A 266 5.78 0.46 -15.53
N GLU A 267 5.35 0.15 -14.33
CA GLU A 267 5.06 1.09 -13.26
C GLU A 267 5.81 0.66 -12.00
N LEU A 268 6.48 1.60 -11.33
CA LEU A 268 7.16 1.34 -10.06
C LEU A 268 6.66 2.36 -9.04
N LEU A 269 5.98 1.86 -8.01
CA LEU A 269 5.45 2.66 -6.92
C LEU A 269 6.33 2.48 -5.70
N ASP A 270 7.07 3.53 -5.35
CA ASP A 270 7.81 3.59 -4.09
C ASP A 270 6.88 3.78 -2.89
N ASN A 271 7.45 3.76 -1.68
CA ASN A 271 6.67 3.89 -0.46
C ASN A 271 5.83 5.18 -0.39
N LYS A 272 6.32 6.30 -0.95
CA LYS A 272 5.59 7.58 -0.94
C LYS A 272 4.42 7.53 -1.90
N ALA A 273 4.63 7.00 -3.12
CA ALA A 273 3.57 6.79 -4.09
C ALA A 273 2.47 5.86 -3.56
N ILE A 274 2.87 4.79 -2.85
CA ILE A 274 1.95 3.87 -2.18
C ILE A 274 1.08 4.60 -1.14
N HIS A 275 1.69 5.43 -0.27
CA HIS A 275 0.93 6.22 0.70
C HIS A 275 -0.07 7.17 0.03
N ASN A 276 0.37 7.88 -1.00
CA ASN A 276 -0.49 8.82 -1.71
C ASN A 276 -1.68 8.11 -2.35
N LEU A 277 -1.42 7.01 -3.08
CA LEU A 277 -2.46 6.27 -3.78
C LEU A 277 -3.38 5.50 -2.83
N GLY A 278 -2.88 5.07 -1.67
CA GLY A 278 -3.65 4.37 -0.64
C GLY A 278 -4.57 5.27 0.19
N ARG A 279 -4.43 6.60 0.12
CA ARG A 279 -5.30 7.57 0.81
C ARG A 279 -6.67 7.71 0.16
N ALA A 280 -6.75 7.57 -1.17
CA ALA A 280 -8.00 7.68 -1.90
C ALA A 280 -8.94 6.53 -1.49
N ARG A 281 -10.04 6.87 -0.81
CA ARG A 281 -11.07 5.92 -0.39
C ARG A 281 -12.18 5.91 -1.43
N GLY A 282 -12.38 4.81 -2.14
CA GLY A 282 -13.70 4.58 -2.75
C GLY A 282 -14.65 4.16 -1.63
N SER A 283 -15.80 4.81 -1.52
CA SER A 283 -16.78 4.55 -0.46
C SER A 283 -17.33 3.13 -0.57
N SER A 284 -16.95 2.26 0.37
CA SER A 284 -17.68 1.00 0.65
C SER A 284 -17.63 0.65 2.14
N ALA A 285 -17.73 1.65 3.00
CA ALA A 285 -17.94 1.45 4.44
C ALA A 285 -18.85 2.56 5.00
N GLN A 286 -20.15 2.45 4.72
CA GLN A 286 -21.17 3.06 5.56
C GLN A 286 -21.82 1.96 6.40
N GLY A 287 -21.73 2.13 7.72
CA GLY A 287 -22.70 1.56 8.67
C GLY A 287 -22.27 0.31 9.42
N HIS A 288 -21.32 0.43 10.35
CA HIS A 288 -21.44 -0.20 11.67
C HIS A 288 -21.00 0.86 12.70
N THR A 289 -21.90 1.79 12.97
CA THR A 289 -21.86 2.56 14.22
C THR A 289 -22.21 1.61 15.34
N GLU A 290 -21.24 1.34 16.22
CA GLU A 290 -21.49 0.84 17.56
C GLU A 290 -22.51 1.78 18.24
N LYS A 291 -23.76 1.33 18.36
CA LYS A 291 -24.63 1.78 19.42
C LYS A 291 -24.29 0.96 20.65
N GLY A 292 -23.43 1.52 21.50
CA GLY A 292 -23.34 1.11 22.90
C GLY A 292 -24.65 1.43 23.59
N ALA A 293 -25.28 0.39 24.13
CA ALA A 293 -26.21 0.49 25.25
C ALA A 293 -25.41 0.51 26.56
#